data_AF-A0A6G8G143-F1
#
_entry.id   AF-A0A6G8G143-F1
#
_cell.length_a   1.000
_cell.length_b   1.000
_cell.length_c   1.000
_cell.angle_alpha   90.00
_cell.angle_beta   90.00
_cell.angle_gamma   90.00
#
_symmetry.space_group_name_H-M   'P 1'
#
loop_
_entity.id
_entity.type
_entity.pdbx_description
1 polymer ?
#
loop_
_entity_poly.entity_id
_entity_poly.type
_entity_poly.pdbx_seq_one_letter_code
_entity_poly.pdbx_strand_id
1 'polypeptide(L)'
;MCRNIRQLHNFEPPATTDEVHAAALQYVRKVSGSTRPSQANEEAFARAVEEVAHATRHLLDALVTGAPPKDREVEAAKARARSAERYGRTG
;
A
#
# COMPACT_ATOMS: atom_id res chain seq x y z
N MET A 1 14.73 1.40 -2.31
CA MET A 1 13.77 1.04 -3.37
C MET A 1 12.36 1.20 -2.82
N CYS A 2 11.57 2.15 -3.33
CA CYS A 2 10.15 2.28 -2.96
C CYS A 2 9.40 1.00 -3.36
N ARG A 3 8.67 0.39 -2.41
CA ARG A 3 7.78 -0.71 -2.74
C ARG A 3 6.53 -0.12 -3.40
N ASN A 4 5.98 -0.79 -4.41
CA ASN A 4 4.72 -0.38 -5.02
C ASN A 4 3.61 -0.35 -3.95
N ILE A 5 2.83 0.73 -3.93
CA ILE A 5 1.59 0.82 -3.15
C ILE A 5 0.64 -0.25 -3.69
N ARG A 6 0.13 -1.10 -2.81
CA ARG A 6 -0.79 -2.21 -3.17
C ARG A 6 -2.24 -1.73 -3.09
N GLN A 7 -3.11 -2.36 -3.87
CA GLN A 7 -4.56 -2.17 -3.73
C GLN A 7 -5.01 -2.78 -2.40
N LEU A 8 -5.82 -2.05 -1.63
CA LEU A 8 -6.38 -2.48 -0.33
C LEU A 8 -7.90 -2.69 -0.34
N HIS A 9 -8.59 -2.19 -1.36
CA HIS A 9 -10.06 -2.29 -1.46
C HIS A 9 -10.53 -3.67 -1.91
N ASN A 10 -11.66 -4.12 -1.35
CA ASN A 10 -12.39 -5.34 -1.69
C ASN A 10 -11.61 -6.65 -1.43
N PHE A 11 -11.05 -6.79 -0.23
CA PHE A 11 -10.40 -8.02 0.25
C PHE A 11 -11.18 -8.64 1.40
N GLU A 12 -11.13 -9.96 1.50
CA GLU A 12 -11.57 -10.72 2.67
C GLU A 12 -10.36 -11.49 3.25
N PRO A 13 -9.95 -11.26 4.51
CA PRO A 13 -10.48 -10.24 5.43
C PRO A 13 -10.20 -8.80 4.96
N PRO A 14 -10.94 -7.78 5.45
CA PRO A 14 -10.71 -6.37 5.10
C PRO A 14 -9.28 -5.90 5.43
N ALA A 15 -8.85 -4.83 4.77
CA ALA A 15 -7.52 -4.22 4.97
C ALA A 15 -7.27 -3.86 6.44
N THR A 16 -6.12 -4.24 6.97
CA THR A 16 -5.77 -3.93 8.37
C THR A 16 -5.25 -2.50 8.49
N THR A 17 -5.27 -1.96 9.71
CA THR A 17 -4.70 -0.63 10.00
C THR A 17 -3.22 -0.56 9.61
N ASP A 18 -2.45 -1.62 9.84
CA ASP A 18 -1.03 -1.69 9.50
C ASP A 18 -0.80 -1.66 7.98
N GLU A 19 -1.65 -2.32 7.20
CA GLU A 19 -1.58 -2.28 5.73
C GLU A 19 -1.89 -0.87 5.19
N VAL A 20 -2.86 -0.19 5.79
CA VAL A 20 -3.21 1.19 5.45
C VAL A 20 -2.07 2.15 5.83
N HIS A 21 -1.49 2.01 7.02
CA HIS A 21 -0.34 2.79 7.46
C HIS A 21 0.88 2.57 6.56
N ALA A 22 1.17 1.31 6.22
CA ALA A 22 2.25 0.97 5.31
C ALA A 22 2.04 1.57 3.91
N ALA A 23 0.80 1.58 3.40
CA ALA A 23 0.47 2.23 2.13
C ALA A 23 0.67 3.75 2.20
N ALA A 24 0.20 4.40 3.26
CA ALA A 24 0.39 5.82 3.51
C ALA A 24 1.88 6.18 3.58
N LEU A 25 2.69 5.40 4.30
CA LEU A 25 4.13 5.59 4.37
C LEU A 25 4.80 5.51 2.99
N GLN A 26 4.42 4.54 2.16
CA GLN A 26 4.97 4.45 0.80
C GLN A 26 4.52 5.62 -0.08
N TYR A 27 3.27 6.09 0.06
CA TYR A 27 2.78 7.28 -0.62
C TYR A 27 3.59 8.52 -0.27
N VAL A 28 3.74 8.81 1.03
CA VAL A 28 4.49 9.98 1.50
C VAL A 28 5.95 9.91 1.04
N ARG A 29 6.59 8.74 1.11
CA ARG A 29 7.95 8.52 0.55
C ARG A 29 8.02 8.78 -0.95
N LYS A 30 7.03 8.33 -1.70
CA LYS A 30 6.99 8.49 -3.15
C LYS A 30 6.81 9.95 -3.55
N VAL A 31 5.92 10.67 -2.87
CA VAL A 31 5.59 12.07 -3.16
C VAL A 31 6.70 13.01 -2.69
N SER A 32 7.25 12.79 -1.50
CA SER A 32 8.34 13.61 -0.95
C SER A 32 9.69 13.41 -1.66
N GLY A 33 9.84 12.32 -2.43
CA GLY A 33 11.13 11.92 -3.01
C GLY A 33 12.16 11.41 -1.99
N SER A 34 11.79 11.33 -0.70
CA SER A 34 12.67 10.85 0.36
C SER A 34 12.18 9.54 0.94
N THR A 35 13.07 8.53 0.96
CA THR A 35 12.78 7.25 1.62
C THR A 35 13.02 7.29 3.13
N ARG A 36 13.87 8.21 3.58
CA ARG A 36 14.18 8.45 5.00
C ARG A 36 14.21 9.96 5.22
N PRO A 37 13.24 10.54 5.97
CA PRO A 37 13.28 11.96 6.26
C PRO A 37 14.56 12.32 7.02
N SER A 38 15.05 13.54 6.83
CA SER A 38 16.06 14.11 7.72
C SER A 38 15.44 14.38 9.09
N GLN A 39 16.28 14.48 10.12
CA GLN A 39 15.83 14.74 11.49
C GLN A 39 14.91 15.96 11.60
N ALA A 40 15.22 17.05 10.89
CA ALA A 40 14.40 18.25 10.85
C ALA A 40 13.00 18.05 10.24
N ASN A 41 12.81 17.02 9.43
CA ASN A 41 11.56 16.73 8.72
C ASN A 41 10.79 15.55 9.32
N GLU A 42 11.31 14.87 10.34
CA GLU A 42 10.69 13.66 10.92
C GLU A 42 9.25 13.89 11.36
N GLU A 43 8.99 14.99 12.07
CA GLU A 43 7.66 15.31 12.57
C GLU A 43 6.66 15.63 11.44
N ALA A 44 7.10 16.39 10.42
CA ALA A 44 6.27 16.66 9.25
C ALA A 44 5.95 15.37 8.48
N PHE A 45 6.93 14.46 8.36
CA PHE A 45 6.76 13.18 7.71
C PHE A 45 5.78 12.28 8.47
N ALA A 46 5.93 12.18 9.81
CA ALA A 46 5.05 11.40 10.65
C ALA A 46 3.60 11.87 10.56
N ARG A 47 3.37 13.20 10.69
CA ARG A 47 2.02 13.78 10.55
C ARG A 47 1.39 13.49 9.19
N ALA A 48 2.13 13.67 8.11
CA ALA A 48 1.63 13.38 6.76
C ALA A 48 1.24 11.90 6.59
N VAL A 49 2.01 10.98 7.18
CA VAL A 49 1.67 9.54 7.13
C VAL A 49 0.38 9.25 7.88
N GLU A 50 0.20 9.80 9.07
CA GLU A 50 -1.03 9.61 9.87
C GLU A 50 -2.27 10.19 9.17
N GLU A 51 -2.17 11.39 8.62
CA GLU A 51 -3.28 12.03 7.90
C GLU A 51 -3.70 11.24 6.66
N VAL A 52 -2.72 10.76 5.88
CA VAL A 52 -2.98 9.93 4.70
C VAL A 52 -3.55 8.57 5.12
N ALA A 53 -3.04 7.95 6.19
CA ALA A 53 -3.56 6.69 6.70
C ALA A 53 -5.03 6.84 7.15
N HIS A 54 -5.34 7.90 7.89
CA HIS A 54 -6.69 8.24 8.32
C HIS A 54 -7.62 8.42 7.11
N ALA A 55 -7.27 9.30 6.17
CA ALA A 55 -8.08 9.54 4.98
C ALA A 55 -8.29 8.27 4.13
N THR A 56 -7.25 7.44 4.00
CA THR A 56 -7.31 6.17 3.27
C THR A 56 -8.24 5.18 3.96
N ARG A 57 -8.20 5.09 5.30
CA ARG A 57 -9.10 4.22 6.06
C ARG A 57 -10.56 4.62 5.85
N HIS A 58 -10.88 5.90 5.99
CA HIS A 58 -12.23 6.42 5.76
C HIS A 58 -12.72 6.13 4.34
N LEU A 59 -11.85 6.30 3.34
CA LEU A 59 -12.17 5.95 1.96
C LEU A 59 -12.50 4.46 1.84
N LEU A 60 -11.65 3.57 2.37
CA LEU A 60 -11.87 2.12 2.27
C LEU A 60 -13.15 1.68 2.98
N ASP A 61 -13.48 2.27 4.12
CA ASP A 61 -14.71 1.98 4.86
C ASP A 61 -15.97 2.49 4.13
N ALA A 62 -15.86 3.56 3.33
CA ALA A 62 -16.97 4.17 2.59
C ALA A 62 -17.19 3.57 1.19
N LEU A 63 -16.19 2.89 0.62
CA LEU A 63 -16.30 2.30 -0.71
C LEU A 63 -17.24 1.10 -0.71
N VAL A 64 -18.19 1.09 -1.66
CA VAL A 64 -19.13 -0.02 -1.89
C VAL A 64 -18.84 -0.64 -3.24
N THR A 65 -18.91 -1.97 -3.32
CA THR A 65 -18.70 -2.73 -4.55
C THR A 65 -19.62 -3.94 -4.61
N GLY A 66 -20.14 -4.25 -5.80
CA GLY A 66 -20.86 -5.49 -6.07
C GLY A 66 -19.97 -6.65 -6.54
N ALA A 67 -18.67 -6.40 -6.76
CA ALA A 67 -17.72 -7.44 -7.14
C ALA A 67 -17.42 -8.37 -5.95
N PRO A 68 -17.20 -9.68 -6.19
CA PRO A 68 -16.83 -10.61 -5.12
C PRO A 68 -15.51 -10.17 -4.45
N PRO A 69 -15.36 -10.36 -3.12
CA PRO A 69 -14.12 -10.07 -2.41
C PRO A 69 -12.93 -10.83 -2.99
N LYS A 70 -11.75 -10.20 -2.95
CA LYS A 70 -10.49 -10.79 -3.37
C LYS A 70 -9.83 -11.50 -2.20
N ASP A 71 -9.21 -12.64 -2.48
CA ASP A 71 -8.36 -13.35 -1.54
C ASP A 71 -6.92 -12.82 -1.61
N ARG A 72 -6.35 -12.45 -0.45
CA ARG A 72 -4.99 -11.89 -0.36
C ARG A 72 -3.91 -12.86 -0.85
N GLU A 73 -4.00 -14.14 -0.47
CA GLU A 73 -3.01 -15.16 -0.82
C GLU A 73 -3.01 -15.44 -2.32
N VAL A 74 -4.21 -15.47 -2.93
CA VAL A 74 -4.38 -15.62 -4.37
C VAL A 74 -3.77 -14.43 -5.12
N GLU A 75 -4.02 -13.20 -4.68
CA GLU A 75 -3.45 -12.00 -5.30
C GLU A 75 -1.92 -11.92 -5.11
N ALA A 76 -1.41 -12.35 -3.96
CA ALA A 76 0.02 -12.47 -3.70
C ALA A 76 0.67 -13.54 -4.59
N ALA A 77 0.02 -14.70 -4.80
CA ALA A 77 0.48 -15.74 -5.70
C ALA A 77 0.52 -15.25 -7.16
N LYS A 78 -0.54 -14.58 -7.64
CA LYS A 78 -0.57 -13.95 -8.97
C LYS A 78 0.54 -12.91 -9.13
N ALA A 79 0.81 -12.12 -8.09
CA ALA A 79 1.91 -11.16 -8.12
C ALA A 79 3.29 -11.84 -8.21
N ARG A 80 3.49 -12.94 -7.47
CA ARG A 80 4.71 -13.76 -7.55
C ARG A 80 4.89 -14.39 -8.93
N ALA A 81 3.84 -14.98 -9.50
CA ALA A 81 3.87 -15.57 -10.84
C ALA A 81 4.25 -14.52 -11.91
N ARG A 82 3.59 -13.36 -11.91
CA ARG A 82 3.95 -12.25 -12.83
C ARG A 82 5.39 -11.78 -12.68
N SER A 83 5.91 -11.75 -11.45
CA SER A 83 7.31 -11.42 -11.21
C SER A 83 8.23 -12.50 -11.77
N ALA A 84 7.91 -13.78 -11.57
CA ALA A 84 8.68 -14.90 -12.10
C ALA A 84 8.70 -14.90 -13.64
N GLU A 85 7.60 -14.57 -14.31
CA GLU A 85 7.57 -14.41 -15.77
C GLU A 85 8.46 -13.26 -16.25
N ARG A 86 8.42 -12.13 -15.53
CA ARG A 86 9.18 -10.92 -15.90
C ARG A 86 10.69 -11.08 -15.74
N TYR A 87 11.13 -11.78 -14.69
CA TYR A 87 12.55 -11.91 -14.33
C TYR A 87 13.13 -13.30 -14.66
N GLY A 88 12.30 -14.32 -14.89
CA GLY A 88 12.72 -15.68 -15.21
C GLY A 88 13.01 -15.90 -16.70
N ARG A 89 12.60 -14.99 -17.58
CA ARG A 89 12.91 -15.02 -19.02
C ARG A 89 14.24 -14.34 -19.36
N THR A 90 14.98 -13.88 -18.35
CA THR A 90 16.29 -13.21 -18.49
C THR A 90 17.47 -14.13 -18.14
N GLY A 91 17.24 -15.44 -18.08
CA GLY A 91 18.28 -16.48 -17.96
C GLY A 91 18.64 -17.09 -19.29
#